data_AF-A0A8R7UVM9-F1
#
_entry.id   AF-A0A8R7UVM9-F1
#
_cell.length_a   1.000
_cell.length_b   1.000
_cell.length_c   1.000
_cell.angle_alpha   90.00
_cell.angle_beta   90.00
_cell.angle_gamma   90.00
#
_symmetry.space_group_name_H-M   'P 1'
#
loop_
_entity.id
_entity.type
_entity.pdbx_description
1 polymer ?
#
loop_
_entity_poly.entity_id
_entity_poly.type
_entity_poly.pdbx_seq_one_letter_code
_entity_poly.pdbx_strand_id
1 'polypeptide(L)'
;MDRSWMDAPRHTEKYLQGLAKFLGFAFNKSSVENKILCPCKNCVNSYWIEESEVREHLVCEGFVDGYKQWMFHGERVSSSSIHHIFV
;
A
#
# COMPACT_ATOMS: atom_id res chain seq x y z
N MET A 1 5.32 -3.64 10.43
CA MET A 1 5.79 -4.51 9.33
C MET A 1 7.02 -3.87 8.72
N ASP A 2 8.05 -4.62 8.31
CA ASP A 2 9.19 -4.03 7.60
C ASP A 2 8.71 -3.32 6.32
N ARG A 3 9.19 -2.10 6.08
CA ARG A 3 8.84 -1.24 4.94
C ARG A 3 9.98 -1.09 3.95
N SER A 4 11.16 -1.65 4.25
CA SER A 4 12.36 -1.55 3.41
C SER A 4 12.18 -2.18 2.03
N TRP A 5 11.16 -3.01 1.85
CA TRP A 5 10.79 -3.60 0.56
C TRP A 5 10.14 -2.58 -0.38
N MET A 6 9.49 -1.53 0.14
CA MET A 6 8.82 -0.52 -0.68
C MET A 6 9.82 0.35 -1.46
N ASP A 7 11.09 0.36 -1.05
CA ASP A 7 12.20 1.04 -1.72
C ASP A 7 13.02 0.10 -2.62
N ALA A 8 12.69 -1.20 -2.65
CA ALA A 8 13.36 -2.14 -3.52
C ALA A 8 12.90 -1.98 -4.97
N PRO A 9 13.76 -2.27 -5.97
CA PRO A 9 13.33 -2.26 -7.37
C PRO A 9 12.16 -3.22 -7.60
N ARG A 10 11.16 -2.81 -8.39
CA ARG A 10 9.86 -3.50 -8.51
C ARG A 10 9.94 -4.92 -9.08
N HIS A 11 10.99 -5.22 -9.85
CA HIS A 11 11.25 -6.54 -10.42
C HIS A 11 11.93 -7.52 -9.44
N THR A 12 12.30 -7.06 -8.24
CA THR A 12 13.00 -7.90 -7.27
C THR A 12 12.02 -8.72 -6.43
N GLU A 13 12.46 -9.92 -6.05
CA GLU A 13 11.72 -10.80 -5.15
C GLU A 13 11.36 -10.09 -3.83
N LYS A 14 12.26 -9.26 -3.30
CA LYS A 14 12.01 -8.48 -2.09
C LYS A 14 10.77 -7.60 -2.24
N TYR A 15 10.63 -6.90 -3.36
CA TYR A 15 9.47 -6.07 -3.64
C TYR A 15 8.20 -6.92 -3.78
N LEU A 16 8.25 -7.99 -4.58
CA LEU A 16 7.10 -8.84 -4.87
C LEU A 16 6.55 -9.55 -3.62
N GLN A 17 7.42 -10.02 -2.73
CA GLN A 17 7.01 -10.61 -1.45
C GLN A 17 6.40 -9.57 -0.51
N GLY A 18 6.99 -8.38 -0.45
CA GLY A 18 6.44 -7.27 0.32
C GLY A 18 5.06 -6.83 -0.19
N LEU A 19 4.91 -6.73 -1.51
CA LEU A 19 3.66 -6.42 -2.18
C LEU A 19 2.59 -7.47 -1.90
N ALA A 20 2.92 -8.77 -1.98
CA ALA A 20 1.98 -9.84 -1.65
C ALA A 20 1.50 -9.75 -0.19
N LYS A 21 2.40 -9.45 0.75
CA LYS A 21 2.05 -9.23 2.17
C LYS A 21 1.16 -8.00 2.35
N PHE A 22 1.45 -6.91 1.64
CA PHE A 22 0.62 -5.71 1.65
C PHE A 22 -0.79 -6.00 1.14
N LEU A 23 -0.93 -6.65 -0.02
CA LEU A 23 -2.24 -6.96 -0.60
C LEU A 23 -3.06 -7.84 0.35
N GLY A 24 -2.46 -8.91 0.88
CA GLY A 24 -3.15 -9.76 1.86
C GLY A 24 -3.61 -9.00 3.10
N PHE A 25 -2.79 -8.07 3.61
CA PHE A 25 -3.18 -7.20 4.71
C PHE A 25 -4.33 -6.24 4.33
N ALA A 26 -4.17 -5.50 3.23
CA ALA A 26 -5.12 -4.47 2.81
C ALA A 26 -6.49 -5.04 2.48
N PHE A 27 -6.54 -6.15 1.75
CA PHE A 27 -7.80 -6.83 1.42
C PHE A 27 -8.46 -7.43 2.66
N ASN A 28 -7.70 -7.99 3.60
CA ASN A 28 -8.26 -8.47 4.86
C ASN A 28 -8.85 -7.35 5.74
N LYS A 29 -8.26 -6.15 5.70
CA LYS A 29 -8.58 -5.06 6.65
C LYS A 29 -9.51 -3.99 6.11
N SER A 30 -9.53 -3.76 4.80
CA SER A 30 -10.17 -2.58 4.20
C SER A 30 -10.96 -2.87 2.93
N SER A 31 -11.13 -4.15 2.56
CA SER A 31 -11.87 -4.46 1.33
C SER A 31 -13.36 -4.18 1.47
N VAL A 32 -13.92 -3.65 0.38
CA VAL A 32 -15.35 -3.48 0.16
C VAL A 32 -15.65 -4.12 -1.18
N GLU A 33 -16.57 -5.08 -1.22
CA GLU A 33 -16.93 -5.81 -2.45
C GLU A 33 -15.71 -6.39 -3.20
N ASN A 34 -14.76 -6.97 -2.46
CA ASN A 34 -13.49 -7.51 -2.99
C ASN A 34 -12.62 -6.47 -3.72
N LYS A 35 -12.71 -5.20 -3.32
CA LYS A 35 -11.89 -4.10 -3.84
C LYS A 35 -11.25 -3.31 -2.71
N ILE A 36 -10.14 -2.64 -2.99
CA ILE A 36 -9.52 -1.65 -2.10
C ILE A 36 -9.24 -0.35 -2.84
N LEU A 37 -9.05 0.75 -2.12
CA LEU A 37 -8.51 1.98 -2.70
C LEU A 37 -7.10 1.70 -3.27
N CYS A 38 -6.86 1.96 -4.55
CA CYS A 38 -5.57 1.67 -5.16
C CYS A 38 -4.51 2.72 -4.75
N PRO A 39 -3.41 2.32 -4.09
CA PRO A 39 -2.39 3.26 -3.60
C PRO A 39 -1.30 3.55 -4.65
N CYS A 40 -1.53 3.25 -5.92
CA CYS A 40 -0.56 3.51 -6.98
C CYS A 40 -0.47 5.01 -7.30
N LYS A 41 0.63 5.42 -7.96
CA LYS A 41 0.87 6.82 -8.34
C LYS A 41 -0.25 7.47 -9.13
N ASN A 42 -0.95 6.70 -9.97
CA ASN A 42 -2.00 7.22 -10.84
C ASN A 42 -3.37 7.27 -10.14
N CYS A 43 -3.65 6.31 -9.25
CA CYS A 43 -4.93 6.24 -8.56
C CYS A 43 -4.99 7.05 -7.28
N VAL A 44 -3.85 7.28 -6.61
CA VAL A 44 -3.71 8.13 -5.42
C VAL A 44 -4.77 7.83 -4.33
N ASN A 45 -5.01 6.55 -4.05
CA ASN A 45 -6.04 6.09 -3.09
C ASN A 45 -7.47 6.58 -3.40
N SER A 46 -7.81 6.82 -4.67
CA SER A 46 -9.12 7.38 -5.07
C SER A 46 -10.06 6.40 -5.79
N TYR A 47 -9.56 5.24 -6.22
CA TYR A 47 -10.34 4.26 -6.98
C TYR A 47 -10.38 2.91 -6.29
N TRP A 48 -11.58 2.33 -6.18
CA TRP A 48 -11.80 0.98 -5.67
C TRP A 48 -11.52 -0.05 -6.76
N ILE A 49 -10.46 -0.83 -6.58
CA ILE A 49 -9.91 -1.74 -7.60
C ILE A 49 -9.70 -3.14 -7.01
N GLU A 50 -9.88 -4.18 -7.83
CA GLU A 50 -9.69 -5.58 -7.47
C GLU A 50 -8.20 -5.95 -7.30
N GLU A 51 -7.91 -7.05 -6.60
CA GLU A 51 -6.54 -7.38 -6.18
C GLU A 51 -5.55 -7.52 -7.36
N SER A 52 -5.98 -8.18 -8.44
CA SER A 52 -5.15 -8.40 -9.63
C SER A 52 -4.71 -7.09 -10.28
N GLU A 53 -5.64 -6.15 -10.47
CA GLU A 53 -5.38 -4.86 -11.08
C GLU A 53 -4.59 -3.93 -10.12
N VAL A 54 -4.86 -3.95 -8.81
CA VAL A 54 -4.00 -3.25 -7.84
C VAL A 54 -2.57 -3.77 -7.89
N ARG A 55 -2.38 -5.09 -7.97
CA ARG A 55 -1.05 -5.71 -8.10
C ARG A 55 -0.34 -5.23 -9.37
N GLU A 56 -1.02 -5.23 -10.50
CA GLU A 56 -0.49 -4.75 -11.78
C GLU A 56 -0.05 -3.29 -11.66
N HIS A 57 -0.94 -2.40 -11.19
CA HIS A 57 -0.62 -0.99 -11.00
C HIS A 57 0.59 -0.79 -10.08
N LEU A 58 0.73 -1.57 -9.02
CA LEU A 58 1.85 -1.47 -8.10
C LEU A 58 3.15 -2.07 -8.63
N VAL A 59 3.11 -2.97 -9.61
CA VAL A 59 4.31 -3.49 -10.30
C VAL A 59 4.76 -2.53 -11.41
N CYS A 60 3.83 -2.00 -12.19
CA CYS A 60 4.12 -1.11 -13.31
C CYS A 60 4.46 0.32 -12.84
N GLU A 61 3.55 0.93 -12.08
CA GLU A 61 3.60 2.36 -11.69
C GLU A 61 4.26 2.56 -10.32
N GLY A 62 4.04 1.60 -9.42
CA GLY A 62 4.47 1.69 -8.02
C GLY A 62 3.52 2.53 -7.15
N PHE A 63 3.88 2.63 -5.88
CA PHE A 63 3.13 3.38 -4.87
C PHE A 63 3.25 4.89 -5.06
N VAL A 64 2.26 5.65 -4.57
CA VAL A 64 2.39 7.11 -4.36
C VAL A 64 3.67 7.40 -3.56
N ASP A 65 4.42 8.40 -3.99
CA ASP A 65 5.67 8.77 -3.35
C ASP A 65 5.44 9.18 -1.87
N GLY A 66 6.27 8.67 -0.97
CA GLY A 66 6.12 8.88 0.47
C GLY A 66 5.00 8.05 1.14
N TYR A 67 4.25 7.23 0.40
CA TYR A 67 3.22 6.35 0.97
C TYR A 67 3.83 5.19 1.77
N LYS A 68 4.23 5.47 3.02
CA LYS A 68 4.85 4.51 3.94
C LYS A 68 3.92 4.08 5.08
N GLN A 69 2.79 4.76 5.25
CA GLN A 69 1.75 4.40 6.21
C GLN A 69 0.51 3.95 5.43
N TRP A 70 -0.02 2.80 5.80
CA TRP A 70 -1.20 2.19 5.18
C TRP A 70 -2.48 2.71 5.83
N MET A 71 -2.60 4.04 5.94
CA MET A 71 -3.69 4.72 6.65
C MET A 71 -5.06 4.35 6.06
N PHE A 72 -5.14 4.23 4.73
CA PHE A 72 -6.35 3.82 4.02
C PHE A 72 -6.62 2.31 4.08
N HIS A 73 -5.66 1.52 4.58
CA HIS A 73 -5.75 0.05 4.59
C HIS A 73 -5.73 -0.56 5.99
N GLY A 74 -6.11 0.22 7.01
CA GLY A 74 -6.33 -0.29 8.36
C GLY A 74 -5.07 -0.46 9.21
N GLU A 75 -3.95 0.14 8.82
CA GLU A 75 -2.82 0.28 9.74
C GLU A 75 -3.15 1.31 10.81
N ARG A 76 -3.07 0.88 12.08
CA ARG A 76 -3.24 1.78 13.21
C ARG A 76 -1.95 2.59 13.38
N VAL A 77 -2.05 3.91 13.31
CA VAL A 77 -0.95 4.80 13.66
C VAL A 77 -0.74 4.71 15.17
N SER A 78 0.46 4.31 15.61
CA SER A 78 0.80 4.38 17.03
C SER A 78 0.88 5.85 17.46
N SER A 79 0.38 6.16 18.65
CA SER A 79 0.28 7.54 19.18
C SER A 79 1.60 8.31 19.18
N SER A 80 2.74 7.63 19.14
CA SER A 80 4.07 8.25 19.03
C SER A 80 4.36 8.90 17.67
N SER A 81 3.62 8.55 16.61
CA SER A 81 3.82 9.10 15.26
C SER A 81 3.01 10.38 14.99
N ILE A 82 2.06 10.71 15.88
CA ILE A 82 1.21 11.91 15.76
C ILE A 82 2.02 13.20 15.97
N HIS A 83 3.15 13.13 16.69
CA HIS A 83 3.98 14.30 16.98
C HIS A 83 4.75 14.85 15.76
N HIS A 84 4.77 14.14 14.63
CA HIS A 84 5.46 14.55 13.41
C HIS A 84 4.52 15.00 12.28
N ILE A 85 3.20 15.01 12.50
CA ILE A 85 2.21 15.41 11.48
C ILE A 85 1.72 16.85 11.71
N PHE A 86 2.01 17.45 12.88
CA PHE A 86 1.58 18.80 13.26
C PHE A 86 2.72 19.79 13.56
N VAL A 87 3.94 19.53 13.08
CA VAL A 87 5.07 20.47 13.17
C VAL A 87 5.60 20.84 11.80
#